data_AF-A4NZU6-F1
#
_entry.id   AF-A4NZU6-F1
#
_cell.length_a   1.000
_cell.length_b   1.000
_cell.length_c   1.000
_cell.angle_alpha   90.00
_cell.angle_beta   90.00
_cell.angle_gamma   90.00
#
_symmetry.space_group_name_H-M   'P 1'
#
loop_
_entity.id
_entity.type
_entity.pdbx_description
1 polymer ?
#
loop_
_entity_poly.entity_id
_entity_poly.type
_entity_poly.pdbx_seq_one_letter_code
_entity_poly.pdbx_strand_id
1 'polypeptide(L)'
;MDYSQEAITSLIWILQTLAITSVVFSFGIFLLVRFTQWGKQFWMFAGGYLSPKRSIKPILFFLLIVAMTLLSVRISLVHSEWYKNMYTSLQEFNEHVFWQQMGLFCVIAASSVSAALVSYYLEQRFVINWIEWLNEQLVDKWMAHRTYYKTQYLSENLDNPDQRIQQDVQSYVKTTLSLSTGVIDAVTSMISYTILLWGLAGPMIVLGVEIPHMMVFFSVWLCHFHNPHRILARSPINLIEFY
;
A
#
# COMPACT_ATOMS: atom_id res chain seq x y z
N MET A 1 9.12 16.14 24.38
CA MET A 1 8.20 15.01 24.15
C MET A 1 8.53 13.90 25.13
N ASP A 2 7.53 13.33 25.77
CA ASP A 2 7.72 12.11 26.55
C ASP A 2 7.74 10.92 25.57
N TYR A 3 8.95 10.50 25.18
CA TYR A 3 9.17 9.48 24.14
C TYR A 3 8.46 8.15 24.44
N SER A 4 8.23 7.86 25.73
CA SER A 4 7.51 6.67 26.18
C SER A 4 6.04 6.69 25.76
N GLN A 5 5.39 7.86 25.87
CA GLN A 5 4.00 8.05 25.50
C GLN A 5 3.81 8.05 23.99
N GLU A 6 4.79 8.55 23.24
CA GLU A 6 4.77 8.52 21.78
C GLU A 6 4.86 7.12 21.19
N ALA A 7 5.64 6.25 21.83
CA ALA A 7 5.70 4.84 21.45
C ALA A 7 4.33 4.16 21.66
N ILE A 8 3.68 4.42 22.80
CA ILE A 8 2.37 3.85 23.14
C ILE A 8 1.28 4.37 22.18
N THR A 9 1.22 5.67 21.95
CA THR A 9 0.23 6.27 21.02
C THR A 9 0.42 5.75 19.60
N SER A 10 1.66 5.58 19.15
CA SER A 10 1.96 4.99 17.84
C SER A 10 1.51 3.53 17.75
N LEU A 11 1.73 2.75 18.82
CA LEU A 11 1.30 1.35 18.87
C LEU A 11 -0.23 1.22 18.84
N ILE A 12 -0.93 2.03 19.64
CA ILE A 12 -2.41 2.06 19.64
C ILE A 12 -2.94 2.47 18.27
N TRP A 13 -2.35 3.50 17.65
CA TRP A 13 -2.73 3.95 16.32
C TRP A 13 -2.58 2.84 15.28
N ILE A 14 -1.46 2.10 15.32
CA ILE A 14 -1.23 0.96 14.40
C ILE A 14 -2.29 -0.12 14.62
N LEU A 15 -2.58 -0.50 15.87
CA LEU A 15 -3.58 -1.55 16.16
C LEU A 15 -4.99 -1.15 15.71
N GLN A 16 -5.41 0.08 15.98
CA GLN A 16 -6.72 0.59 15.55
C GLN A 16 -6.83 0.66 14.03
N THR A 17 -5.80 1.22 13.38
CA THR A 17 -5.76 1.34 11.92
C THR A 17 -5.73 -0.03 11.27
N LEU A 18 -4.99 -1.00 11.83
CA LEU A 18 -4.95 -2.38 11.36
C LEU A 18 -6.32 -3.06 11.43
N ALA A 19 -7.07 -2.86 12.52
CA ALA A 19 -8.42 -3.38 12.65
C ALA A 19 -9.38 -2.78 11.59
N ILE A 20 -9.35 -1.44 11.43
CA ILE A 20 -10.21 -0.73 10.47
C ILE A 20 -9.86 -1.16 9.03
N THR A 21 -8.58 -1.12 8.67
CA THR A 21 -8.10 -1.49 7.33
C THR A 21 -8.43 -2.93 6.99
N SER A 22 -8.27 -3.87 7.93
CA SER A 22 -8.64 -5.28 7.72
C SER A 22 -10.12 -5.44 7.39
N VAL A 23 -11.01 -4.72 8.09
CA VAL A 23 -12.46 -4.74 7.84
C VAL A 23 -12.79 -4.11 6.49
N VAL A 24 -12.25 -2.91 6.21
CA VAL A 24 -12.51 -2.18 4.95
C VAL A 24 -11.97 -2.95 3.75
N PHE A 25 -10.77 -3.53 3.85
CA PHE A 25 -10.16 -4.30 2.79
C PHE A 25 -10.94 -5.58 2.50
N SER A 26 -11.37 -6.31 3.54
CA SER A 26 -12.21 -7.50 3.39
C SER A 26 -13.55 -7.15 2.73
N PHE A 27 -14.17 -6.05 3.13
CA PHE A 27 -15.40 -5.56 2.54
C PHE A 27 -15.21 -5.15 1.07
N GLY A 28 -14.11 -4.46 0.75
CA GLY A 28 -13.74 -4.10 -0.61
C GLY A 28 -13.58 -5.32 -1.52
N ILE A 29 -12.85 -6.34 -1.06
CA ILE A 29 -12.73 -7.62 -1.78
C ILE A 29 -14.12 -8.26 -1.99
N PHE A 30 -14.94 -8.32 -0.95
CA PHE A 30 -16.29 -8.89 -1.04
C PHE A 30 -17.14 -8.19 -2.12
N LEU A 31 -17.12 -6.86 -2.16
CA LEU A 31 -17.82 -6.08 -3.19
C LEU A 31 -17.25 -6.38 -4.59
N LEU A 32 -15.93 -6.37 -4.75
CA LEU A 32 -15.29 -6.64 -6.05
C LEU A 32 -15.65 -8.03 -6.58
N VAL A 33 -15.62 -9.06 -5.73
CA VAL A 33 -16.00 -10.43 -6.10
C VAL A 33 -17.49 -10.53 -6.42
N ARG A 34 -18.35 -9.77 -5.72
CA ARG A 34 -19.80 -9.87 -5.93
C ARG A 34 -20.28 -9.17 -7.20
N PHE A 35 -19.67 -8.03 -7.55
CA PHE A 35 -20.11 -7.15 -8.63
C PHE A 35 -19.32 -7.32 -9.93
N THR A 36 -18.07 -7.78 -9.89
CA THR A 36 -17.23 -7.87 -11.09
C THR A 36 -16.94 -9.32 -11.50
N GLN A 37 -16.83 -9.57 -12.81
CA GLN A 37 -16.47 -10.90 -13.32
C GLN A 37 -14.98 -11.19 -13.08
N TRP A 38 -14.11 -10.20 -13.31
CA TRP A 38 -12.67 -10.35 -13.07
C TRP A 38 -12.35 -10.57 -11.58
N GLY A 39 -13.11 -9.99 -10.66
CA GLY A 39 -12.96 -10.22 -9.22
C GLY A 39 -13.26 -11.67 -8.83
N LYS A 40 -14.25 -12.30 -9.44
CA LYS A 40 -14.53 -13.73 -9.24
C LYS A 40 -13.41 -14.61 -9.76
N GLN A 41 -12.90 -14.32 -10.96
CA GLN A 41 -11.75 -15.03 -11.55
C GLN A 41 -10.51 -14.89 -10.66
N PHE A 42 -10.25 -13.69 -10.15
CA PHE A 42 -9.18 -13.43 -9.20
C PHE A 42 -9.34 -14.25 -7.92
N TRP A 43 -10.54 -14.25 -7.33
CA TRP A 43 -10.81 -15.00 -6.10
C TRP A 43 -10.72 -16.52 -6.28
N MET A 44 -10.91 -17.03 -7.49
CA MET A 44 -10.73 -18.46 -7.79
C MET A 44 -9.27 -18.92 -7.57
N PHE A 45 -8.28 -18.06 -7.87
CA PHE A 45 -6.86 -18.36 -7.66
C PHE A 45 -6.40 -18.01 -6.25
N ALA A 46 -6.76 -16.82 -5.73
CA ALA A 46 -6.35 -16.38 -4.40
C ALA A 46 -7.07 -17.11 -3.26
N GLY A 47 -8.36 -17.42 -3.43
CA GLY A 47 -9.22 -17.97 -2.39
C GLY A 47 -8.79 -19.34 -1.90
N GLY A 48 -8.10 -20.14 -2.73
CA GLY A 48 -7.56 -21.43 -2.31
C GLY A 48 -6.38 -21.30 -1.33
N TYR A 49 -5.49 -20.32 -1.55
CA TYR A 49 -4.34 -20.08 -0.68
C TYR A 49 -4.76 -19.39 0.62
N LEU A 50 -5.67 -18.42 0.53
CA LEU A 50 -6.14 -17.60 1.64
C LEU A 50 -7.34 -18.20 2.39
N SER A 51 -7.77 -19.42 2.06
CA SER A 51 -8.91 -20.07 2.71
C SER A 51 -8.61 -20.42 4.17
N PRO A 52 -9.40 -19.90 5.14
CA PRO A 52 -9.27 -20.28 6.56
C PRO A 52 -9.47 -21.76 6.81
N LYS A 53 -10.19 -22.46 5.91
CA LYS A 53 -10.48 -23.90 6.04
C LYS A 53 -9.23 -24.78 5.93
N ARG A 54 -8.17 -24.29 5.26
CA ARG A 54 -6.90 -25.01 5.12
C ARG A 54 -5.95 -24.65 6.25
N SER A 55 -5.70 -23.35 6.43
CA SER A 55 -4.73 -22.84 7.40
C SER A 55 -4.93 -21.35 7.60
N ILE A 56 -4.82 -20.92 8.85
CA ILE A 56 -4.87 -19.51 9.24
C ILE A 56 -3.53 -18.80 9.01
N LYS A 57 -2.45 -19.56 8.79
CA LYS A 57 -1.07 -19.03 8.68
C LYS A 57 -0.92 -18.00 7.56
N PRO A 58 -1.43 -18.21 6.32
CA PRO A 58 -1.30 -17.23 5.24
C PRO A 58 -2.03 -15.91 5.56
N ILE A 59 -3.17 -15.99 6.23
CA ILE A 59 -3.95 -14.81 6.64
C ILE A 59 -3.18 -14.01 7.71
N LEU A 60 -2.65 -14.70 8.72
CA LEU A 60 -1.88 -14.05 9.78
C LEU A 60 -0.58 -13.44 9.24
N PHE A 61 0.08 -14.11 8.29
CA PHE A 61 1.26 -13.56 7.62
C PHE A 61 0.89 -12.34 6.78
N PHE A 62 -0.20 -12.38 6.02
CA PHE A 62 -0.67 -11.20 5.29
C PHE A 62 -1.00 -10.03 6.23
N LEU A 63 -1.66 -10.31 7.36
CA LEU A 63 -1.95 -9.30 8.38
C LEU A 63 -0.67 -8.71 8.98
N LEU A 64 0.37 -9.52 9.18
CA LEU A 64 1.70 -9.04 9.60
C LEU A 64 2.31 -8.10 8.56
N ILE A 65 2.21 -8.41 7.27
CA ILE A 65 2.69 -7.53 6.18
C ILE A 65 1.93 -6.20 6.22
N VAL A 66 0.59 -6.24 6.34
CA VAL A 66 -0.23 -5.04 6.46
C VAL A 66 0.19 -4.21 7.68
N ALA A 67 0.45 -4.85 8.82
CA ALA A 67 0.94 -4.16 10.02
C ALA A 67 2.30 -3.48 9.79
N MET A 68 3.20 -4.10 9.03
CA MET A 68 4.47 -3.48 8.64
C MET A 68 4.28 -2.29 7.68
N THR A 69 3.34 -2.39 6.73
CA THR A 69 2.97 -1.25 5.87
C THR A 69 2.45 -0.08 6.71
N LEU A 70 1.56 -0.33 7.69
CA LEU A 70 1.04 0.71 8.57
C LEU A 70 2.11 1.29 9.51
N LEU A 71 3.07 0.47 9.96
CA LEU A 71 4.24 0.95 10.70
C LEU A 71 5.06 1.92 9.85
N SER A 72 5.29 1.61 8.56
CA SER A 72 5.99 2.51 7.63
C SER A 72 5.27 3.86 7.50
N VAL A 73 3.94 3.85 7.32
CA VAL A 73 3.13 5.09 7.29
C VAL A 73 3.29 5.87 8.61
N ARG A 74 3.25 5.19 9.75
CA ARG A 74 3.39 5.85 11.07
C ARG A 74 4.77 6.49 11.24
N ILE A 75 5.85 5.81 10.83
CA ILE A 75 7.21 6.36 10.83
C ILE A 75 7.27 7.63 9.95
N SER A 76 6.64 7.62 8.78
CA SER A 76 6.58 8.80 7.90
C SER A 76 5.83 9.99 8.52
N LEU A 77 4.79 9.75 9.32
CA LEU A 77 4.11 10.80 10.09
C LEU A 77 4.99 11.37 11.20
N VAL A 78 5.67 10.51 11.95
CA VAL A 78 6.63 10.93 13.00
C VAL A 78 7.77 11.74 12.37
N HIS A 79 8.27 11.32 11.21
CA HIS A 79 9.26 12.07 10.44
C HIS A 79 8.76 13.47 10.06
N SER A 80 7.49 13.59 9.68
CA SER A 80 6.91 14.88 9.30
C SER A 80 6.79 15.84 10.50
N GLU A 81 6.42 15.35 11.69
CA GLU A 81 6.42 16.17 12.91
C GLU A 81 7.85 16.54 13.35
N TRP A 82 8.80 15.60 13.21
CA TRP A 82 10.22 15.88 13.42
C TRP A 82 10.72 17.01 12.51
N TYR A 83 10.34 16.98 11.22
CA TYR A 83 10.71 18.00 10.25
C TYR A 83 10.24 19.39 10.69
N LYS A 84 8.97 19.51 11.11
CA LYS A 84 8.42 20.75 11.67
C LYS A 84 9.22 21.23 12.89
N ASN A 85 9.48 20.36 13.86
CA ASN A 85 10.21 20.71 15.09
C ASN A 85 11.65 21.15 14.81
N MET A 86 12.32 20.51 13.84
CA MET A 86 13.65 20.93 13.39
C MET A 86 13.61 22.34 12.81
N TYR A 87 12.65 22.65 11.93
CA TYR A 87 12.52 24.00 11.36
C TYR A 87 12.19 25.06 12.43
N THR A 88 11.31 24.76 13.38
CA THR A 88 11.03 25.66 14.50
C THR A 88 12.28 25.94 15.33
N SER A 89 13.10 24.92 15.62
CA SER A 89 14.36 25.11 16.37
C SER A 89 15.36 26.02 15.65
N LEU A 90 15.40 25.97 14.32
CA LEU A 90 16.23 26.85 13.50
C LEU A 90 15.69 28.28 13.48
N GLN A 91 14.37 28.45 13.40
CA GLN A 91 13.71 29.76 13.43
C GLN A 91 13.91 30.48 14.76
N GLU A 92 13.84 29.74 15.87
CA GLU A 92 14.04 30.26 17.23
C GLU A 92 15.53 30.35 17.63
N PHE A 93 16.45 29.93 16.76
CA PHE A 93 17.89 29.84 17.03
C PHE A 93 18.22 29.06 18.32
N ASN A 94 17.44 28.02 18.62
CA ASN A 94 17.61 27.21 19.83
C ASN A 94 18.58 26.05 19.58
N GLU A 95 19.86 26.30 19.85
CA GLU A 95 20.95 25.33 19.64
C GLU A 95 20.72 24.00 20.38
N HIS A 96 20.21 24.05 21.60
CA HIS A 96 20.03 22.85 22.41
C HIS A 96 18.98 21.91 21.80
N VAL A 97 17.84 22.46 21.37
CA VAL A 97 16.79 21.68 20.72
C VAL A 97 17.27 21.14 19.37
N PHE A 98 18.05 21.92 18.62
CA PHE A 98 18.60 21.49 17.34
C PHE A 98 19.44 20.20 17.46
N TRP A 99 20.39 20.15 18.40
CA TRP A 99 21.21 18.95 18.61
C TRP A 99 20.39 17.74 19.09
N GLN A 100 19.36 17.97 19.90
CA GLN A 100 18.41 16.90 20.27
C GLN A 100 17.65 16.36 19.06
N GLN A 101 17.17 17.23 18.16
CA GLN A 101 16.50 16.82 16.92
C GLN A 101 17.45 16.05 16.00
N MET A 102 18.73 16.41 15.94
CA MET A 102 19.74 15.68 15.17
C MET A 102 19.95 14.25 15.69
N GLY A 103 19.99 14.06 17.01
CA GLY A 103 20.04 12.71 17.62
C GLY A 103 18.78 11.90 17.33
N LEU A 104 17.60 12.52 17.43
CA LEU A 104 16.32 11.88 17.14
C LEU A 104 16.20 11.46 15.67
N PHE A 105 16.75 12.26 14.75
CA PHE A 105 16.81 11.92 13.32
C PHE A 105 17.50 10.59 13.07
N CYS A 106 18.65 10.34 13.72
CA CYS A 106 19.37 9.09 13.57
C CYS A 106 18.52 7.88 13.99
N VAL A 107 17.72 8.02 15.05
CA VAL A 107 16.81 6.97 15.53
C VAL A 107 15.66 6.73 14.56
N ILE A 108 15.03 7.80 14.05
CA ILE A 108 13.96 7.71 13.06
C ILE A 108 14.49 7.09 11.75
N ALA A 109 15.65 7.52 11.27
CA ALA A 109 16.26 6.98 10.07
C ALA A 109 16.62 5.49 10.23
N ALA A 110 17.24 5.10 11.35
CA ALA A 110 17.59 3.71 11.62
C ALA A 110 16.35 2.81 11.70
N SER A 111 15.28 3.27 12.37
CA SER A 111 14.01 2.53 12.45
C SER A 111 13.32 2.42 11.10
N SER A 112 13.33 3.49 10.29
CA SER A 112 12.77 3.49 8.92
C SER A 112 13.47 2.48 8.01
N VAL A 113 14.80 2.46 8.00
CA VAL A 113 15.59 1.52 7.18
C VAL A 113 15.35 0.09 7.65
N SER A 114 15.36 -0.14 8.96
CA SER A 114 15.11 -1.47 9.54
C SER A 114 13.71 -2.00 9.19
N ALA A 115 12.69 -1.15 9.32
CA ALA A 115 11.31 -1.50 8.95
C ALA A 115 11.19 -1.82 7.45
N ALA A 116 11.86 -1.05 6.58
CA ALA A 116 11.86 -1.30 5.14
C ALA A 116 12.50 -2.65 4.78
N LEU A 117 13.65 -2.99 5.39
CA LEU A 117 14.33 -4.28 5.16
C LEU A 117 13.49 -5.46 5.64
N VAL A 118 12.88 -5.36 6.83
CA VAL A 118 12.01 -6.41 7.38
C VAL A 118 10.76 -6.57 6.51
N SER A 119 10.13 -5.48 6.10
CA SER A 119 8.96 -5.51 5.21
C SER A 119 9.29 -6.20 3.89
N TYR A 120 10.39 -5.80 3.25
CA TYR A 120 10.87 -6.42 2.01
C TYR A 120 11.09 -7.94 2.18
N TYR A 121 11.75 -8.36 3.25
CA TYR A 121 11.98 -9.77 3.53
C TYR A 121 10.66 -10.55 3.71
N LEU A 122 9.72 -10.02 4.49
CA LEU A 122 8.43 -10.64 4.76
C LEU A 122 7.59 -10.77 3.49
N GLU A 123 7.54 -9.73 2.68
CA GLU A 123 6.83 -9.73 1.38
C GLU A 123 7.43 -10.77 0.44
N GLN A 124 8.75 -10.80 0.27
CA GLN A 124 9.41 -11.80 -0.59
C GLN A 124 9.14 -13.22 -0.11
N ARG A 125 9.21 -13.45 1.21
CA ARG A 125 8.94 -14.77 1.78
C ARG A 125 7.49 -15.21 1.54
N PHE A 126 6.54 -14.29 1.68
CA PHE A 126 5.12 -14.56 1.41
C PHE A 126 4.88 -14.84 -0.08
N VAL A 127 5.47 -14.06 -0.98
CA VAL A 127 5.39 -14.27 -2.44
C VAL A 127 5.91 -15.64 -2.83
N ILE A 128 7.09 -16.05 -2.35
CA ILE A 128 7.68 -17.35 -2.66
C ILE A 128 6.76 -18.49 -2.19
N ASN A 129 6.32 -18.46 -0.93
CA ASN A 129 5.43 -19.49 -0.38
C ASN A 129 4.10 -19.60 -1.15
N TRP A 130 3.56 -18.47 -1.61
CA TRP A 130 2.33 -18.46 -2.38
C TRP A 130 2.55 -18.99 -3.80
N ILE A 131 3.63 -18.60 -4.48
CA ILE A 131 3.99 -19.13 -5.81
C ILE A 131 4.20 -20.64 -5.75
N GLU A 132 4.97 -21.14 -4.77
CA GLU A 132 5.21 -22.58 -4.57
C GLU A 132 3.89 -23.34 -4.46
N TRP A 133 3.00 -22.89 -3.59
CA TRP A 133 1.69 -23.53 -3.42
C TRP A 133 0.82 -23.45 -4.68
N LEU A 134 0.78 -22.29 -5.36
CA LEU A 134 -0.09 -22.12 -6.53
C LEU A 134 0.41 -22.96 -7.71
N ASN A 135 1.74 -23.05 -7.88
CA ASN A 135 2.36 -23.91 -8.87
C ASN A 135 2.03 -25.38 -8.63
N GLU A 136 2.20 -25.89 -7.42
CA GLU A 136 1.83 -27.29 -7.08
C GLU A 136 0.39 -27.59 -7.45
N GLN A 137 -0.55 -26.72 -7.07
CA GLN A 137 -1.98 -26.92 -7.35
C GLN A 137 -2.30 -26.87 -8.85
N LEU A 138 -1.64 -26.01 -9.61
CA LEU A 138 -1.88 -25.89 -11.06
C LEU A 138 -1.25 -27.07 -11.82
N VAL A 139 -0.04 -27.48 -11.45
CA VAL A 139 0.64 -28.64 -12.04
C VAL A 139 -0.13 -29.92 -11.73
N ASP A 140 -0.59 -30.12 -10.50
CA ASP A 140 -1.40 -31.28 -10.12
C ASP A 140 -2.69 -31.36 -10.95
N LYS A 141 -3.39 -30.23 -11.12
CA LYS A 141 -4.59 -30.16 -11.96
C LYS A 141 -4.30 -30.42 -13.43
N TRP A 142 -3.16 -29.94 -13.94
CA TRP A 142 -2.73 -30.15 -15.32
C TRP A 142 -2.39 -31.61 -15.62
N MET A 143 -1.71 -32.28 -14.69
CA MET A 143 -1.33 -33.69 -14.80
C MET A 143 -2.49 -34.64 -14.52
N ALA A 144 -3.49 -34.22 -13.74
CA ALA A 144 -4.66 -35.02 -13.42
C ALA A 144 -5.49 -35.38 -14.66
N HIS A 145 -6.06 -36.58 -14.67
CA HIS A 145 -7.06 -37.05 -15.65
C HIS A 145 -6.67 -36.96 -17.14
N ARG A 146 -5.37 -36.96 -17.44
CA ARG A 146 -4.81 -36.72 -18.80
C ARG A 146 -5.30 -35.40 -19.39
N THR A 147 -5.48 -34.39 -18.54
CA THR A 147 -5.99 -33.07 -18.95
C THR A 147 -5.10 -32.47 -20.03
N TYR A 148 -3.77 -32.58 -19.88
CA TYR A 148 -2.79 -32.16 -20.90
C TYR A 148 -3.09 -32.67 -22.33
N TYR A 149 -3.61 -33.90 -22.45
CA TYR A 149 -3.98 -34.48 -23.74
C TYR A 149 -5.37 -34.04 -24.18
N LYS A 150 -6.33 -33.98 -23.26
CA LYS A 150 -7.72 -33.57 -23.56
C LYS A 150 -7.81 -32.12 -24.04
N THR A 151 -7.02 -31.21 -23.48
CA THR A 151 -7.00 -29.80 -23.89
C THR A 151 -6.55 -29.58 -25.33
N GLN A 152 -5.81 -30.51 -25.94
CA GLN A 152 -5.43 -30.41 -27.36
C GLN A 152 -6.61 -30.67 -28.32
N TYR A 153 -7.67 -31.31 -27.84
CA TYR A 153 -8.88 -31.62 -28.63
C TYR A 153 -10.01 -30.61 -28.42
N LEU A 154 -9.83 -29.61 -27.55
CA LEU A 154 -10.77 -28.51 -27.40
C LEU A 154 -10.55 -27.49 -28.52
N SER A 155 -11.64 -26.90 -29.01
CA SER A 155 -11.64 -25.87 -30.07
C SER A 155 -10.87 -24.60 -29.68
N GLU A 156 -10.65 -24.39 -28.39
CA GLU A 156 -9.84 -23.30 -27.84
C GLU A 156 -8.52 -23.89 -27.34
N ASN A 157 -7.52 -23.93 -28.24
CA ASN A 157 -6.20 -24.47 -27.91
C ASN A 157 -5.48 -23.53 -26.94
N LEU A 158 -4.97 -24.08 -25.84
CA LEU A 158 -4.27 -23.32 -24.82
C LEU A 158 -2.78 -23.26 -25.19
N ASP A 159 -2.34 -22.16 -25.81
CA ASP A 159 -0.94 -21.98 -26.19
C ASP A 159 -0.02 -21.81 -24.96
N ASN A 160 1.08 -22.57 -24.94
CA ASN A 160 2.16 -22.56 -23.95
C ASN A 160 1.68 -22.62 -22.48
N PRO A 161 0.96 -23.70 -22.09
CA PRO A 161 0.40 -23.85 -20.75
C PRO A 161 1.48 -23.84 -19.64
N ASP A 162 2.66 -24.38 -19.95
CA ASP A 162 3.84 -24.38 -19.09
C ASP A 162 4.35 -22.95 -18.84
N GLN A 163 4.48 -22.14 -19.90
CA GLN A 163 4.89 -20.75 -19.78
C GLN A 163 3.86 -19.95 -18.97
N ARG A 164 2.57 -20.16 -19.22
CA ARG A 164 1.50 -19.49 -18.47
C ARG A 164 1.53 -19.88 -16.99
N ILE A 165 1.64 -21.17 -16.66
CA ILE A 165 1.76 -21.61 -15.27
C ILE A 165 2.98 -20.98 -14.60
N GLN A 166 4.13 -20.89 -15.28
CA GLN A 166 5.33 -20.35 -14.66
C GLN A 166 5.36 -18.82 -14.54
N GLN A 167 5.05 -18.09 -15.62
CA GLN A 167 5.22 -16.63 -15.70
C GLN A 167 4.00 -15.90 -15.14
N ASP A 168 2.79 -16.35 -15.49
CA ASP A 168 1.57 -15.64 -15.09
C ASP A 168 1.31 -15.80 -13.59
N VAL A 169 1.61 -16.97 -13.00
CA VAL A 169 1.52 -17.17 -11.54
C VAL A 169 2.44 -16.22 -10.78
N GLN A 170 3.69 -16.08 -11.23
CA GLN A 170 4.64 -15.18 -10.59
C GLN A 170 4.18 -13.72 -10.67
N SER A 171 3.74 -13.30 -11.86
CA SER A 171 3.20 -11.96 -12.08
C SER A 171 1.95 -11.72 -11.24
N TYR A 172 1.01 -12.66 -11.26
CA TYR A 172 -0.24 -12.64 -10.50
C TYR A 172 0.00 -12.44 -9.01
N VAL A 173 0.86 -13.27 -8.39
CA VAL A 173 1.12 -13.19 -6.94
C VAL A 173 1.82 -11.87 -6.58
N LYS A 174 2.85 -11.48 -7.32
CA LYS A 174 3.61 -10.24 -7.08
C LYS A 174 2.72 -9.01 -7.21
N THR A 175 1.97 -8.91 -8.30
CA THR A 175 1.05 -7.79 -8.54
C THR A 175 -0.09 -7.77 -7.53
N THR A 176 -0.62 -8.94 -7.16
CA THR A 176 -1.66 -9.05 -6.13
C THR A 176 -1.20 -8.47 -4.80
N LEU A 177 -0.02 -8.91 -4.32
CA LEU A 177 0.51 -8.42 -3.05
C LEU A 177 0.80 -6.93 -3.12
N SER A 178 1.51 -6.48 -4.17
CA SER A 178 1.88 -5.08 -4.36
C SER A 178 0.67 -4.15 -4.48
N LEU A 179 -0.39 -4.57 -5.19
CA LEU A 179 -1.63 -3.81 -5.28
C LEU A 179 -2.32 -3.72 -3.92
N SER A 180 -2.36 -4.83 -3.19
CA SER A 180 -3.01 -4.90 -1.87
C SER A 180 -2.32 -3.98 -0.86
N THR A 181 -1.00 -4.08 -0.72
CA THR A 181 -0.23 -3.24 0.20
C THR A 181 -0.18 -1.80 -0.28
N GLY A 182 -0.03 -1.57 -1.59
CA GLY A 182 0.01 -0.22 -2.18
C GLY A 182 -1.29 0.56 -2.01
N VAL A 183 -2.46 -0.07 -2.14
CA VAL A 183 -3.75 0.59 -1.88
C VAL A 183 -3.89 0.94 -0.40
N ILE A 184 -3.50 0.03 0.51
CA ILE A 184 -3.55 0.29 1.96
C ILE A 184 -2.62 1.45 2.33
N ASP A 185 -1.39 1.45 1.81
CA ASP A 185 -0.42 2.52 2.01
C ASP A 185 -0.96 3.86 1.50
N ALA A 186 -1.42 3.91 0.25
CA ALA A 186 -1.90 5.15 -0.37
C ALA A 186 -3.11 5.74 0.35
N VAL A 187 -4.13 4.93 0.68
CA VAL A 187 -5.34 5.39 1.37
C VAL A 187 -5.01 5.85 2.79
N THR A 188 -4.21 5.07 3.52
CA THR A 188 -3.86 5.40 4.91
C THR A 188 -3.00 6.66 4.96
N SER A 189 -1.99 6.76 4.09
CA SER A 189 -1.14 7.95 3.97
C SER A 189 -1.96 9.18 3.59
N MET A 190 -2.84 9.08 2.60
CA MET A 190 -3.71 10.18 2.19
C MET A 190 -4.55 10.72 3.36
N ILE A 191 -5.23 9.85 4.10
CA ILE A 191 -6.05 10.24 5.25
C ILE A 191 -5.17 10.85 6.34
N SER A 192 -4.05 10.20 6.66
CA SER A 192 -3.17 10.63 7.75
C SER A 192 -2.53 11.98 7.49
N TYR A 193 -2.03 12.21 6.27
CA TYR A 193 -1.45 13.49 5.88
C TYR A 193 -2.51 14.59 5.77
N THR A 194 -3.73 14.26 5.34
CA THR A 194 -4.84 15.22 5.37
C THR A 194 -5.11 15.69 6.80
N ILE A 195 -5.17 14.78 7.77
CA ILE A 195 -5.35 15.10 9.20
C ILE A 195 -4.16 15.91 9.74
N LEU A 196 -2.93 15.51 9.41
CA LEU A 196 -1.72 16.20 9.84
C LEU A 196 -1.70 17.65 9.34
N LEU A 197 -1.97 17.86 8.05
CA LEU A 197 -2.03 19.20 7.45
C LEU A 197 -3.18 20.02 8.03
N TRP A 198 -4.32 19.39 8.34
CA TRP A 198 -5.41 20.05 9.05
C TRP A 198 -4.95 20.57 10.42
N GLY A 199 -4.21 19.77 11.19
CA GLY A 199 -3.66 20.20 12.48
C GLY A 199 -2.63 21.33 12.39
N LEU A 200 -1.93 21.46 11.26
CA LEU A 200 -0.91 22.49 11.03
C LEU A 200 -1.46 23.77 10.39
N ALA A 201 -2.65 23.71 9.77
CA ALA A 201 -3.22 24.84 9.08
C ALA A 201 -3.80 25.84 10.10
N GLY A 202 -2.95 26.77 10.55
CA GLY A 202 -3.36 27.89 11.38
C GLY A 202 -4.45 28.74 10.72
N PRO A 203 -5.26 29.46 11.53
CA PRO A 203 -6.24 30.40 10.98
C PRO A 203 -5.52 31.47 10.17
N MET A 204 -5.94 31.68 8.93
CA MET A 204 -5.42 32.74 8.08
C MET A 204 -6.47 33.83 8.00
N ILE A 205 -6.09 35.05 8.36
CA ILE A 205 -6.93 36.23 8.17
C ILE A 205 -6.81 36.63 6.71
N VAL A 206 -7.89 36.47 5.93
CA VAL A 206 -8.00 37.08 4.61
C VAL A 206 -9.12 38.09 4.64
N LEU A 207 -8.78 39.33 4.27
CA LEU A 207 -9.73 40.44 4.18
C LEU A 207 -10.55 40.69 5.47
N GLY A 208 -9.92 40.49 6.64
CA GLY A 208 -10.56 40.73 7.95
C GLY A 208 -11.50 39.62 8.44
N VAL A 209 -11.63 38.52 7.69
CA VAL A 209 -12.35 37.31 8.14
C VAL A 209 -11.33 36.22 8.44
N GLU A 210 -11.34 35.73 9.68
CA GLU A 210 -10.60 34.52 10.06
C GLU A 210 -11.28 33.32 9.41
N ILE A 211 -10.64 32.75 8.39
CA ILE A 211 -11.05 31.46 7.83
C ILE A 211 -10.08 30.41 8.38
N PRO A 212 -10.54 29.53 9.28
CA PRO A 212 -9.73 28.41 9.74
C PRO A 212 -9.31 27.52 8.56
N HIS A 213 -8.06 27.06 8.53
CA HIS A 213 -7.56 26.04 7.59
C HIS A 213 -7.49 26.42 6.09
N MET A 214 -7.44 27.71 5.76
CA MET A 214 -7.46 28.21 4.37
C MET A 214 -6.35 27.63 3.46
N MET A 215 -5.17 27.32 4.01
CA MET A 215 -4.06 26.72 3.26
C MET A 215 -4.40 25.35 2.64
N VAL A 216 -5.27 24.57 3.28
CA VAL A 216 -5.73 23.26 2.78
C VAL A 216 -6.68 23.47 1.60
N PHE A 217 -7.63 24.39 1.73
CA PHE A 217 -8.53 24.74 0.63
C PHE A 217 -7.79 25.30 -0.58
N PHE A 218 -6.78 26.13 -0.35
CA PHE A 218 -5.98 26.71 -1.43
C PHE A 218 -5.16 25.66 -2.17
N SER A 219 -4.58 24.68 -1.47
CA SER A 219 -3.81 23.59 -2.10
C SER A 219 -4.69 22.62 -2.90
N VAL A 220 -5.88 22.29 -2.41
CA VAL A 220 -6.88 21.52 -3.19
C VAL A 220 -7.37 22.30 -4.39
N TRP A 221 -7.67 23.59 -4.22
CA TRP A 221 -8.09 24.49 -5.30
C TRP A 221 -6.99 24.63 -6.36
N LEU A 222 -5.74 24.85 -5.97
CA LEU A 222 -4.60 24.89 -6.88
C LEU A 222 -4.42 23.56 -7.62
N CYS A 223 -4.54 22.41 -6.94
CA CYS A 223 -4.42 21.11 -7.61
C CYS A 223 -5.52 20.90 -8.66
N HIS A 224 -6.74 21.38 -8.37
CA HIS A 224 -7.87 21.37 -9.30
C HIS A 224 -7.66 22.33 -10.49
N PHE A 225 -7.11 23.53 -10.25
CA PHE A 225 -6.97 24.58 -11.27
C PHE A 225 -5.65 24.58 -12.04
N HIS A 226 -4.58 23.98 -11.50
CA HIS A 226 -3.27 23.90 -12.16
C HIS A 226 -3.16 22.73 -13.15
N ASN A 227 -4.12 21.80 -13.16
CA ASN A 227 -4.10 20.63 -14.06
C ASN A 227 -5.34 20.45 -14.97
N PRO A 228 -5.89 21.49 -15.63
CA PRO A 228 -7.06 21.33 -16.51
C PRO A 228 -6.74 20.69 -17.87
N HIS A 229 -5.47 20.62 -18.29
CA HIS A 229 -5.11 20.26 -19.66
C HIS A 229 -4.65 18.80 -19.87
N ARG A 230 -4.44 18.00 -18.82
CA ARG A 230 -3.99 16.59 -18.96
C ARG A 230 -5.10 15.55 -19.02
N ILE A 231 -6.35 15.93 -18.74
CA ILE A 231 -7.48 14.97 -18.64
C ILE A 231 -8.14 14.72 -20.02
N LEU A 232 -7.93 15.58 -21.02
CA LEU A 232 -8.57 15.46 -22.35
C LEU A 232 -7.65 14.90 -23.46
N ALA A 233 -6.41 14.52 -23.18
CA ALA A 233 -5.45 14.10 -24.22
C ALA A 233 -5.02 12.62 -24.12
N ARG A 234 -5.96 11.69 -23.91
CA ARG A 234 -5.68 10.26 -24.05
C ARG A 234 -6.77 9.51 -24.82
N SER A 235 -6.64 9.50 -26.15
CA SER A 235 -6.59 8.30 -27.01
C SER A 235 -6.58 8.72 -28.49
N PRO A 236 -6.30 7.81 -29.45
CA PRO A 236 -5.11 6.99 -29.64
C PRO A 236 -4.43 7.32 -31.01
N ILE A 237 -3.33 6.64 -31.35
CA ILE A 237 -2.75 6.54 -32.72
C ILE A 237 -1.95 7.76 -33.22
N ASN A 238 -0.62 7.64 -33.19
CA ASN A 238 0.19 7.49 -34.41
C ASN A 238 1.65 7.19 -34.05
N LEU A 239 2.07 5.96 -34.38
CA LEU A 239 3.42 5.70 -34.87
C LEU A 239 3.69 6.66 -36.04
N ILE A 240 4.90 7.23 -36.11
CA ILE A 240 5.66 7.66 -37.31
C ILE A 240 6.55 8.87 -36.96
N GLU A 241 7.86 8.60 -37.07
CA GLU A 241 8.95 9.47 -37.53
C GLU A 241 9.78 10.37 -36.60
N PHE A 242 11.09 10.04 -36.64
CA PHE A 242 12.30 10.87 -36.73
C PHE A 242 12.43 12.04 -35.74
N TYR A 243 13.44 12.04 -34.87
CA TYR A 243 14.88 12.07 -35.17
C TYR A 243 15.70 11.45 -34.03
#